data_AF-A0A379AIF4-F1
#
_entry.id   AF-A0A379AIF4-F1
#
_cell.length_a   1.000
_cell.length_b   1.000
_cell.length_c   1.000
_cell.angle_alpha   90.00
_cell.angle_beta   90.00
_cell.angle_gamma   90.00
#
_symmetry.space_group_name_H-M   'P 1'
#
loop_
_entity.id
_entity.type
_entity.pdbx_description
1 polymer ?
#
loop_
_entity_poly.entity_id
_entity_poly.type
_entity_poly.pdbx_seq_one_letter_code
_entity_poly.pdbx_strand_id
1 'polypeptide(L)'
;MKRFHSRSPYRVTMNESFAEVIEGCATGREEGTWITFEMKRAWLRLYELGHAHSIEVWDEHQLAGGMYGLAMGQIFCGESMFSRQQNASKTALWVFCQHFLRHQGRLVDCQVLNPHTASLGAQEIPRADYLQYVQSLACQPVSDGCWQTQTLF
;
A
#
# COMPACT_ATOMS: atom_id res chain seq x y z
N MET A 1 -12.94 7.26 11.18
CA MET A 1 -11.49 6.94 11.22
C MET A 1 -10.79 7.42 12.48
N LYS A 2 -10.66 8.73 12.79
CA LYS A 2 -9.91 9.20 13.98
C LYS A 2 -10.31 8.52 15.32
N ARG A 3 -11.61 8.41 15.62
CA ARG A 3 -12.12 7.72 16.83
C ARG A 3 -11.86 6.21 16.84
N PHE A 4 -11.91 5.57 15.67
CA PHE A 4 -11.61 4.14 15.53
C PHE A 4 -10.13 3.90 15.78
N HIS A 5 -9.26 4.70 15.17
CA HIS A 5 -7.81 4.53 15.27
C HIS A 5 -7.29 4.75 16.70
N SER A 6 -7.88 5.67 17.48
CA SER A 6 -7.51 5.88 18.89
C SER A 6 -7.80 4.70 19.82
N ARG A 7 -8.60 3.73 19.38
CA ARG A 7 -8.94 2.50 20.12
C ARG A 7 -8.79 1.28 19.21
N SER A 8 -7.95 1.37 18.18
CA SER A 8 -7.88 0.33 17.16
C SER A 8 -7.31 -0.94 17.79
N PRO A 9 -7.89 -2.11 17.50
CA PRO A 9 -7.29 -3.38 17.90
C PRO A 9 -6.12 -3.80 16.99
N TYR A 10 -5.83 -2.99 15.97
CA TYR A 10 -4.95 -3.39 14.88
C TYR A 10 -3.49 -3.09 15.17
N ARG A 11 -2.62 -4.01 14.78
CA ARG A 11 -1.18 -3.78 14.60
C ARG A 11 -0.91 -3.59 13.12
N VAL A 12 -0.17 -2.55 12.73
CA VAL A 12 0.21 -2.33 11.33
C VAL A 12 1.71 -2.52 11.18
N THR A 13 2.11 -3.35 10.23
CA THR A 13 3.53 -3.60 9.93
C THR A 13 3.83 -3.28 8.48
N MET A 14 5.11 -3.18 8.17
CA MET A 14 5.64 -3.05 6.83
C MET A 14 6.54 -4.23 6.53
N ASN A 15 6.39 -4.82 5.34
CA ASN A 15 7.25 -5.88 4.82
C ASN A 15 7.39 -7.10 5.76
N GLU A 16 6.39 -7.37 6.61
CA GLU A 16 6.38 -8.57 7.48
C GLU A 16 5.87 -9.80 6.72
N SER A 17 4.89 -9.62 5.82
CA SER A 17 4.31 -10.75 5.07
C SER A 17 3.79 -10.34 3.68
N PHE A 18 4.72 -9.93 2.79
CA PHE A 18 4.38 -9.53 1.41
C PHE A 18 3.60 -10.62 0.65
N ALA A 19 4.00 -11.88 0.80
CA ALA A 19 3.39 -13.02 0.14
C ALA A 19 1.92 -13.21 0.55
N GLU A 20 1.59 -13.05 1.83
CA GLU A 20 0.20 -13.15 2.29
C GLU A 20 -0.63 -11.94 1.87
N VAL A 21 -0.03 -10.75 1.78
CA VAL A 21 -0.74 -9.54 1.32
C VAL A 21 -1.13 -9.67 -0.16
N ILE A 22 -0.21 -10.11 -1.01
CA ILE A 22 -0.54 -10.31 -2.43
C ILE A 22 -1.55 -11.44 -2.63
N GLU A 23 -1.47 -12.52 -1.84
CA GLU A 23 -2.49 -13.58 -1.85
C GLU A 23 -3.86 -13.06 -1.38
N GLY A 24 -3.87 -12.22 -0.35
CA GLY A 24 -5.07 -11.55 0.14
C GLY A 24 -5.73 -10.66 -0.92
N CYS A 25 -4.93 -10.00 -1.76
CA CYS A 25 -5.42 -9.22 -2.89
C CYS A 25 -5.88 -10.09 -4.08
N ALA A 26 -5.26 -11.26 -4.27
CA ALA A 26 -5.59 -12.17 -5.36
C ALA A 26 -6.91 -12.94 -5.14
N THR A 27 -7.34 -13.04 -3.88
CA THR A 27 -8.50 -13.83 -3.46
C THR A 27 -9.71 -12.97 -3.10
N GLY A 28 -10.91 -13.56 -3.05
CA GLY A 28 -12.12 -12.88 -2.54
C GLY A 28 -12.97 -12.14 -3.57
N ARG A 29 -12.77 -12.39 -4.87
CA ARG A 29 -13.70 -11.97 -5.94
C ARG A 29 -14.24 -13.20 -6.65
N GLU A 30 -15.57 -13.26 -6.83
CA GLU A 30 -16.25 -14.40 -7.46
C GLU A 30 -15.73 -14.66 -8.89
N GLU A 31 -15.40 -13.60 -9.63
CA GLU A 31 -14.87 -13.67 -11.00
C GLU A 31 -13.33 -13.84 -11.05
N GLY A 32 -12.68 -13.96 -9.89
CA GLY A 32 -11.22 -13.94 -9.79
C GLY A 32 -10.62 -12.54 -9.93
N THR A 33 -9.29 -12.47 -10.02
CA THR A 33 -8.54 -11.22 -10.14
C THR A 33 -7.51 -11.34 -11.26
N TRP A 34 -6.97 -10.20 -11.71
CA TRP A 34 -5.84 -10.17 -12.66
C TRP A 34 -4.53 -10.70 -12.05
N ILE A 35 -4.51 -10.96 -10.73
CA ILE A 35 -3.32 -11.38 -9.98
C ILE A 35 -3.15 -12.90 -10.12
N THR A 36 -2.70 -13.32 -11.31
CA THR A 36 -2.39 -14.72 -11.61
C THR A 36 -1.16 -15.22 -10.85
N PHE A 37 -0.86 -16.51 -10.96
CA PHE A 37 0.36 -17.09 -10.40
C PHE A 37 1.64 -16.40 -10.91
N GLU A 38 1.70 -16.08 -12.21
CA GLU A 38 2.82 -15.37 -12.82
C GLU A 38 2.96 -13.96 -12.25
N MET A 39 1.85 -13.24 -12.08
CA MET A 39 1.87 -11.91 -11.47
C MET A 39 2.34 -11.95 -10.02
N LYS A 40 1.89 -12.95 -9.23
CA LYS A 40 2.39 -13.14 -7.87
C LYS A 40 3.90 -13.33 -7.83
N ARG A 41 4.45 -14.18 -8.71
CA ARG A 41 5.90 -14.41 -8.80
C ARG A 41 6.66 -13.14 -9.20
N ALA A 42 6.14 -12.36 -10.15
CA ALA A 42 6.77 -11.12 -10.58
C ALA A 42 6.86 -10.11 -9.43
N TRP A 43 5.78 -9.94 -8.65
CA TRP A 43 5.77 -9.05 -7.50
C TRP A 43 6.64 -9.54 -6.34
N LEU A 44 6.66 -10.84 -6.07
CA LEU A 44 7.58 -11.42 -5.10
C LEU A 44 9.04 -11.14 -5.50
N ARG A 45 9.35 -11.24 -6.79
CA ARG A 45 10.70 -10.90 -7.27
C ARG A 45 11.02 -9.42 -7.10
N LEU A 46 10.07 -8.51 -7.34
CA LEU A 46 10.25 -7.08 -7.08
C LEU A 46 10.42 -6.78 -5.59
N TYR A 47 9.74 -7.52 -4.72
CA TYR A 47 9.91 -7.43 -3.27
C TYR A 47 11.33 -7.88 -2.84
N GLU A 48 11.80 -9.03 -3.34
CA GLU A 48 13.17 -9.52 -3.08
C GLU A 48 14.26 -8.55 -3.55
N LEU A 49 14.00 -7.82 -4.63
CA LEU A 49 14.89 -6.78 -5.16
C LEU A 49 14.79 -5.44 -4.40
N GLY A 50 13.87 -5.33 -3.43
CA GLY A 50 13.68 -4.12 -2.64
C GLY A 50 12.92 -3.00 -3.36
N HIS A 51 12.16 -3.33 -4.40
CA HIS A 51 11.36 -2.36 -5.17
C HIS A 51 9.88 -2.38 -4.80
N ALA A 52 9.34 -3.55 -4.43
CA ALA A 52 7.97 -3.68 -3.98
C ALA A 52 7.90 -3.77 -2.46
N HIS A 53 6.85 -3.20 -1.87
CA HIS A 53 6.64 -3.21 -0.43
C HIS A 53 5.19 -3.48 -0.08
N SER A 54 4.98 -4.08 1.09
CA SER A 54 3.67 -4.38 1.64
C SER A 54 3.46 -3.68 2.97
N ILE A 55 2.20 -3.42 3.25
CA ILE A 55 1.70 -2.94 4.53
C ILE A 55 0.66 -3.96 5.00
N GLU A 56 0.90 -4.55 6.17
CA GLU A 56 0.03 -5.55 6.75
C GLU A 56 -0.78 -4.95 7.89
N VAL A 57 -2.04 -5.39 8.03
CA VAL A 57 -2.89 -5.04 9.16
C VAL A 57 -3.30 -6.33 9.86
N TRP A 58 -2.88 -6.45 11.11
CA TRP A 58 -3.12 -7.61 11.96
C TRP A 58 -4.20 -7.28 12.98
N ASP A 59 -5.12 -8.21 13.17
CA ASP A 59 -5.96 -8.29 14.37
C ASP A 59 -5.44 -9.47 15.19
N GLU A 60 -4.81 -9.17 16.33
CA GLU A 60 -3.97 -10.12 17.07
C GLU A 60 -2.90 -10.77 16.17
N HIS A 61 -3.10 -12.05 15.81
CA HIS A 61 -2.22 -12.85 14.97
C HIS A 61 -2.77 -13.09 13.56
N GLN A 62 -3.96 -12.58 13.24
CA GLN A 62 -4.63 -12.81 11.97
C GLN A 62 -4.45 -11.62 11.03
N LEU A 63 -4.06 -11.90 9.78
CA LEU A 63 -3.97 -10.86 8.74
C LEU A 63 -5.38 -10.40 8.34
N ALA A 64 -5.79 -9.25 8.89
CA ALA A 64 -7.10 -8.63 8.73
C ALA A 64 -7.23 -7.79 7.45
N GLY A 65 -6.11 -7.39 6.86
CA GLY A 65 -6.06 -6.65 5.60
C GLY A 65 -4.64 -6.21 5.25
N GLY A 66 -4.50 -5.48 4.16
CA GLY A 66 -3.21 -4.95 3.75
C GLY A 66 -3.23 -4.35 2.37
N MET A 67 -2.08 -3.81 1.96
CA MET A 67 -1.85 -3.25 0.62
C MET A 67 -0.41 -3.50 0.19
N TYR A 68 -0.17 -3.56 -1.12
CA TYR A 68 1.18 -3.62 -1.67
C TYR A 68 1.34 -2.68 -2.86
N GLY A 69 2.58 -2.37 -3.20
CA GLY A 69 2.88 -1.49 -4.32
C GLY A 69 4.38 -1.32 -4.59
N LEU A 70 4.70 -0.49 -5.56
CA LEU A 70 6.05 -0.19 -6.00
C LEU A 70 6.56 1.12 -5.40
N ALA A 71 7.75 1.10 -4.82
CA ALA A 71 8.47 2.31 -4.45
C ALA A 71 9.21 2.88 -5.66
N MET A 72 9.02 4.17 -5.92
CA MET A 72 9.68 4.91 -6.98
C MET A 72 10.10 6.29 -6.43
N GLY A 73 11.24 6.33 -5.76
CA GLY A 73 11.71 7.54 -5.07
C GLY A 73 10.67 8.02 -4.06
N GLN A 74 10.22 9.26 -4.21
CA GLN A 74 9.17 9.86 -3.36
C GLN A 74 7.73 9.55 -3.81
N ILE A 75 7.56 8.60 -4.73
CA ILE A 75 6.27 8.10 -5.22
C ILE A 75 6.07 6.66 -4.75
N PHE A 76 4.87 6.34 -4.31
CA PHE A 76 4.44 4.96 -4.10
C PHE A 76 3.28 4.64 -5.03
N CYS A 77 3.48 3.71 -5.95
CA CYS A 77 2.44 3.20 -6.84
C CYS A 77 1.70 2.06 -6.13
N GLY A 78 0.55 2.36 -5.52
CA GLY A 78 -0.24 1.39 -4.79
C GLY A 78 -1.01 0.49 -5.75
N GLU A 79 -0.69 -0.80 -5.78
CA GLU A 79 -1.23 -1.72 -6.79
C GLU A 79 -2.57 -2.30 -6.39
N SER A 80 -2.65 -2.79 -5.16
CA SER A 80 -3.88 -3.39 -4.65
C SER A 80 -3.93 -3.38 -3.14
N MET A 81 -5.14 -3.55 -2.62
CA MET A 81 -5.40 -3.69 -1.21
C MET A 81 -6.60 -4.60 -0.99
N PHE A 82 -6.64 -5.23 0.19
CA PHE A 82 -7.74 -6.09 0.59
C PHE A 82 -8.10 -5.83 2.05
N SER A 83 -9.33 -6.20 2.40
CA SER A 83 -9.86 -6.05 3.76
C SER A 83 -10.70 -7.29 4.08
N ARG A 84 -10.30 -8.04 5.11
CA ARG A 84 -11.09 -9.14 5.68
C ARG A 84 -11.91 -8.68 6.89
N GLN A 85 -11.48 -7.60 7.53
CA GLN A 85 -12.21 -6.95 8.61
C GLN A 85 -12.53 -5.49 8.31
N GLN A 86 -13.44 -4.91 9.11
CA GLN A 86 -13.89 -3.53 8.94
C GLN A 86 -12.73 -2.54 9.13
N ASN A 87 -12.57 -1.63 8.18
CA ASN A 87 -11.53 -0.57 8.20
C ASN A 87 -10.07 -1.07 8.11
N ALA A 88 -9.79 -2.35 7.88
CA ALA A 88 -8.41 -2.84 7.82
C ALA A 88 -7.62 -2.17 6.67
N SER A 89 -8.10 -2.21 5.42
CA SER A 89 -7.41 -1.55 4.30
C SER A 89 -7.28 -0.03 4.47
N LYS A 90 -8.30 0.62 5.06
CA LYS A 90 -8.28 2.06 5.36
C LYS A 90 -7.22 2.40 6.41
N THR A 91 -7.04 1.53 7.38
CA THR A 91 -6.02 1.65 8.42
C THR A 91 -4.63 1.48 7.82
N ALA A 92 -4.45 0.49 6.92
CA ALA A 92 -3.21 0.29 6.18
C ALA A 92 -2.78 1.57 5.45
N LEU A 93 -3.67 2.12 4.62
CA LEU A 93 -3.38 3.32 3.84
C LEU A 93 -3.14 4.55 4.75
N TRP A 94 -3.95 4.72 5.80
CA TRP A 94 -3.79 5.84 6.72
C TRP A 94 -2.42 5.84 7.40
N VAL A 95 -2.04 4.70 8.00
CA VAL A 95 -0.76 4.56 8.72
C VAL A 95 0.40 4.68 7.73
N PHE A 96 0.29 4.05 6.55
CA PHE A 96 1.28 4.17 5.50
C PHE A 96 1.49 5.61 5.04
N CYS A 97 0.42 6.37 4.75
CA CYS A 97 0.55 7.76 4.33
C CYS A 97 1.25 8.63 5.39
N GLN A 98 0.99 8.39 6.68
CA GLN A 98 1.68 9.11 7.76
C GLN A 98 3.16 8.76 7.83
N HIS A 99 3.50 7.48 7.72
CA HIS A 99 4.88 6.98 7.66
C HIS A 99 5.62 7.53 6.44
N PHE A 100 5.04 7.35 5.25
CA PHE A 100 5.62 7.75 3.97
C PHE A 100 5.89 9.25 3.94
N LEU A 101 4.95 10.07 4.40
CA LEU A 101 5.12 11.53 4.48
C LEU A 101 6.25 11.94 5.43
N ARG A 102 6.42 11.26 6.58
CA ARG A 102 7.54 11.51 7.52
C ARG A 102 8.89 11.17 6.91
N HIS A 103 8.93 10.20 6.01
CA HIS A 103 10.10 9.81 5.23
C HIS A 103 10.23 10.56 3.89
N GLN A 104 9.61 11.74 3.77
CA GLN A 104 9.67 12.61 2.59
C GLN A 104 8.94 12.08 1.33
N GLY A 105 8.14 11.02 1.45
CA GLY A 105 7.21 10.59 0.42
C GLY A 105 6.18 11.68 0.09
N ARG A 106 5.82 11.80 -1.19
CA ARG A 106 5.06 12.95 -1.71
C ARG A 106 3.78 12.56 -2.43
N LEU A 107 3.78 11.41 -3.11
CA LEU A 107 2.67 11.00 -3.95
C LEU A 107 2.37 9.51 -3.78
N VAL A 108 1.08 9.20 -3.58
CA VAL A 108 0.57 7.84 -3.72
C VAL A 108 -0.26 7.78 -4.99
N ASP A 109 0.19 6.99 -5.95
CA ASP A 109 -0.53 6.72 -7.19
C ASP A 109 -1.50 5.56 -6.96
N CYS A 110 -2.77 5.77 -7.34
CA CYS A 110 -3.86 4.80 -7.22
C CYS A 110 -4.43 4.37 -8.58
N GLN A 111 -3.69 4.62 -9.66
CA GLN A 111 -4.03 4.32 -11.05
C GLN A 111 -5.41 4.84 -11.47
N VAL A 112 -6.45 4.00 -11.35
CA VAL A 112 -7.81 4.32 -11.76
C VAL A 112 -8.65 4.59 -10.53
N LEU A 113 -9.26 5.77 -10.48
CA LEU A 113 -10.16 6.15 -9.40
C LEU A 113 -11.35 5.19 -9.34
N ASN A 114 -11.72 4.78 -8.14
CA ASN A 114 -12.92 4.02 -7.88
C ASN A 114 -13.62 4.55 -6.62
N PRO A 115 -14.89 4.18 -6.34
CA PRO A 115 -15.61 4.70 -5.18
C PRO A 115 -14.89 4.49 -3.84
N HIS A 116 -14.13 3.39 -3.70
CA HIS A 116 -13.35 3.13 -2.49
C HIS A 116 -12.19 4.12 -2.35
N THR A 117 -11.33 4.26 -3.35
CA THR A 117 -10.18 5.18 -3.30
C THR A 117 -10.61 6.65 -3.24
N ALA A 118 -11.69 7.02 -3.93
CA ALA A 118 -12.31 8.34 -3.80
C ALA A 118 -12.76 8.63 -2.37
N SER A 119 -13.39 7.65 -1.69
CA SER A 119 -13.78 7.79 -0.28
C SER A 119 -12.61 7.95 0.69
N LEU A 120 -11.39 7.60 0.26
CA LEU A 120 -10.15 7.76 1.02
C LEU A 120 -9.46 9.10 0.73
N GLY A 121 -9.99 9.89 -0.21
CA GLY A 121 -9.45 11.21 -0.58
C GLY A 121 -8.60 11.20 -1.85
N ALA A 122 -8.55 10.10 -2.61
CA ALA A 122 -7.91 10.11 -3.92
C ALA A 122 -8.64 11.06 -4.88
N GLN A 123 -7.88 11.72 -5.74
CA GLN A 123 -8.37 12.67 -6.73
C GLN A 123 -7.73 12.36 -8.09
N GLU A 124 -8.48 12.60 -9.16
CA GLU A 124 -7.93 12.55 -10.51
C GLU A 124 -7.20 13.86 -10.82
N ILE A 125 -6.06 13.72 -11.50
CA ILE A 125 -5.31 14.84 -12.06
C ILE A 125 -5.08 14.58 -13.56
N PRO A 126 -4.88 15.63 -14.38
CA PRO A 126 -4.47 15.45 -15.76
C PRO A 126 -3.20 14.60 -15.85
N ARG A 127 -3.15 13.68 -16.82
CA ARG A 127 -1.96 12.83 -17.05
C ARG A 127 -0.68 13.65 -17.23
N ALA A 128 -0.76 14.82 -17.87
CA ALA A 128 0.38 15.71 -18.03
C ALA A 128 0.97 16.15 -16.68
N ASP A 129 0.11 16.48 -15.72
CA ASP A 129 0.52 16.89 -14.36
C ASP A 129 1.08 15.72 -13.58
N TYR A 130 0.46 14.53 -13.69
CA TYR A 130 1.01 13.29 -13.12
C TYR A 130 2.43 13.02 -13.63
N LEU A 131 2.66 13.13 -14.94
CA LEU A 131 3.99 12.90 -15.53
C LEU A 131 5.02 13.93 -15.07
N GLN A 132 4.62 15.16 -14.77
CA GLN A 132 5.51 16.16 -14.15
C GLN A 132 5.89 15.75 -12.72
N TYR A 133 4.96 15.19 -11.94
CA TYR A 133 5.28 14.61 -10.63
C TYR A 133 6.24 13.42 -10.76
N VAL A 134 6.00 12.51 -11.72
CA VAL A 134 6.91 11.38 -11.98
C VAL A 134 8.31 11.87 -12.29
N GLN A 135 8.46 12.81 -13.23
CA GLN A 135 9.76 13.34 -13.60
C GLN A 135 10.50 14.00 -12.43
N SER A 136 9.78 14.68 -11.54
CA SER A 136 10.38 15.42 -10.43
C SER A 136 10.65 14.58 -9.18
N LEU A 137 9.87 13.52 -8.93
CA LEU A 137 9.87 12.77 -7.67
C LEU A 137 10.44 11.35 -7.78
N ALA A 138 10.37 10.70 -8.95
CA ALA A 138 10.70 9.28 -9.11
C ALA A 138 12.16 8.94 -8.77
N CYS A 139 13.08 9.89 -8.98
CA CYS A 139 14.50 9.73 -8.67
C CYS A 139 14.92 10.43 -7.37
N GLN A 140 13.98 11.07 -6.66
CA GLN A 140 14.27 11.68 -5.36
C GLN A 140 14.20 10.62 -4.27
N PRO A 141 15.22 10.51 -3.40
CA PRO A 141 15.19 9.53 -2.34
C PRO A 141 14.13 9.89 -1.28
N VAL A 142 13.60 8.86 -0.64
CA VAL A 142 12.98 8.97 0.69
C VAL A 142 14.06 8.85 1.76
N SER A 143 13.74 9.23 2.99
CA SER A 143 14.68 9.09 4.11
C SER A 143 15.00 7.63 4.41
N ASP A 144 16.24 7.36 4.83
CA ASP A 144 16.71 6.03 5.21
C ASP A 144 15.75 5.35 6.20
N GLY A 145 15.61 4.04 6.06
CA GLY A 145 14.72 3.25 6.91
C GLY A 145 13.24 3.28 6.50
N CYS A 146 12.84 4.07 5.49
CA CYS A 146 11.45 4.13 5.02
C CYS A 146 10.87 2.74 4.70
N TRP A 147 11.69 1.85 4.12
CA TRP A 147 11.26 0.54 3.64
C TRP A 147 11.75 -0.64 4.48
N GLN A 148 12.31 -0.38 5.66
CA GLN A 148 12.73 -1.46 6.56
C GLN A 148 11.52 -2.19 7.13
N THR A 149 11.64 -3.50 7.29
CA THR A 149 10.63 -4.31 8.00
C THR A 149 10.49 -3.83 9.43
N GLN A 150 9.31 -3.34 9.80
CA GLN A 150 9.06 -2.73 11.10
C GLN A 150 7.56 -2.65 11.42
N THR A 151 7.23 -2.45 12.69
CA THR A 151 5.88 -2.10 13.14
C THR A 151 5.68 -0.58 13.02
N LEU A 152 4.58 -0.17 12.40
CA LEU A 152 4.23 1.23 12.16
C LEU A 152 3.17 1.78 13.14
N PHE A 153 2.29 0.91 13.64
CA PHE A 153 1.18 1.25 14.54
C PHE A 153 0.85 0.07 15.45
#